data_AF-A0A4Y7PQ35-F1
#
_entry.id   AF-A0A4Y7PQ35-F1
#
_cell.length_a   1.000
_cell.length_b   1.000
_cell.length_c   1.000
_cell.angle_alpha   90.00
_cell.angle_beta   90.00
_cell.angle_gamma   90.00
#
_symmetry.space_group_name_H-M   'P 1'
#
loop_
_entity.id
_entity.type
_entity.pdbx_description
1 polymer ?
#
loop_
_entity_poly.entity_id
_entity_poly.type
_entity_poly.pdbx_seq_one_letter_code
_entity_poly.pdbx_strand_id
1 'polypeptide(L)'
;MKTPLLFAVLFVGASTIVATSTNHVNSTIFPTSTNVVNSTVLPTSTNHVNSTAIPSSTVVVNSTVFPTSTAVVNATIFPTSTNHVNSTGFSTSTEVMNSTVFPTSTDHINSTLFPTSTTVVNSTIVSTSTVVVNSTAFPTSITVVNSTVFPTSINVINYTVLGF
;
A
#
# COMPACT_ATOMS: atom_id res chain seq x y z
N MET A 1 -51.84 16.77 7.25
CA MET A 1 -50.50 17.37 7.42
C MET A 1 -49.47 16.36 6.92
N LYS A 2 -48.53 16.84 6.09
CA LYS A 2 -47.61 16.06 5.25
C LYS A 2 -46.78 15.03 6.02
N THR A 3 -46.94 13.75 5.70
CA THR A 3 -45.78 12.84 5.57
C THR A 3 -45.07 13.18 4.25
N PRO A 4 -43.73 13.25 4.25
CA PRO A 4 -42.94 12.13 3.70
C PRO A 4 -41.56 12.03 4.42
N LEU A 5 -40.66 11.06 4.26
CA LEU A 5 -40.41 10.02 3.29
C LEU A 5 -39.97 8.77 4.07
N LEU A 6 -40.44 7.63 3.61
CA LEU A 6 -39.98 6.30 3.98
C LEU A 6 -38.47 6.17 3.70
N PHE A 7 -37.60 6.44 4.68
CA PHE A 7 -36.27 5.80 4.69
C PHE A 7 -36.55 4.34 5.01
N ALA A 8 -36.55 3.51 3.98
CA ALA A 8 -36.66 2.06 4.14
C ALA A 8 -35.46 1.57 4.96
N VAL A 9 -35.63 1.49 6.28
CA VAL A 9 -34.80 0.66 7.13
C VAL A 9 -35.29 -0.77 6.89
N LEU A 10 -34.75 -1.40 5.85
CA LEU A 10 -34.90 -2.83 5.67
C LEU A 10 -33.96 -3.50 6.68
N PHE A 11 -34.50 -3.88 7.84
CA PHE A 11 -33.80 -4.77 8.76
C PHE A 11 -33.89 -6.19 8.16
N VAL A 12 -32.89 -6.59 7.38
CA VAL A 12 -32.69 -7.98 6.99
C VAL A 12 -31.20 -8.29 7.14
N GLY A 13 -30.88 -9.31 7.94
CA GLY A 13 -29.52 -9.80 8.07
C GLY A 13 -28.92 -10.13 6.70
N ALA A 14 -27.64 -9.80 6.54
CA ALA A 14 -26.79 -10.07 5.38
C ALA A 14 -27.32 -9.54 4.03
N SER A 15 -26.59 -8.55 3.48
CA SER A 15 -26.66 -8.05 2.09
C SER A 15 -27.48 -6.78 1.87
N THR A 16 -26.92 -5.64 2.27
CA THR A 16 -27.24 -4.36 1.64
C THR A 16 -26.32 -4.15 0.43
N ILE A 17 -26.90 -4.01 -0.76
CA ILE A 17 -26.15 -3.78 -2.01
C ILE A 17 -25.62 -2.34 -2.10
N VAL A 18 -26.32 -1.39 -1.47
CA VAL A 18 -25.91 0.01 -1.32
C VAL A 18 -26.49 0.50 0.00
N ALA A 19 -25.67 1.04 0.89
CA ALA A 19 -26.16 1.59 2.14
C ALA A 19 -25.33 2.81 2.58
N THR A 20 -26.03 3.85 3.04
CA THR A 20 -25.45 5.08 3.57
C THR A 20 -25.72 5.17 5.07
N SER A 21 -24.66 5.32 5.86
CA SER A 21 -24.76 5.48 7.32
C SER A 21 -23.52 6.21 7.86
N THR A 22 -23.50 6.51 9.16
CA THR A 22 -22.26 7.00 9.81
C THR A 22 -21.24 5.87 9.99
N ASN A 23 -21.71 4.66 10.27
CA ASN A 23 -20.87 3.48 10.47
C ASN A 23 -21.51 2.24 9.84
N HIS A 24 -20.70 1.42 9.16
CA HIS A 24 -21.10 0.11 8.65
C HIS A 24 -20.26 -1.00 9.28
N VAL A 25 -20.94 -2.11 9.60
CA VAL A 25 -20.30 -3.36 10.03
C VAL A 25 -20.86 -4.49 9.17
N ASN A 26 -19.98 -5.28 8.56
CA ASN A 26 -20.33 -6.46 7.73
C ASN A 26 -21.22 -6.11 6.52
N SER A 27 -20.77 -5.16 5.71
CA SER A 27 -21.43 -4.74 4.46
C SER A 27 -20.82 -5.45 3.25
N THR A 28 -21.63 -5.92 2.32
CA THR A 28 -21.12 -6.71 1.19
C THR A 28 -20.69 -5.85 0.00
N ILE A 29 -21.54 -4.95 -0.46
CA ILE A 29 -21.31 -4.20 -1.69
C ILE A 29 -21.62 -2.72 -1.47
N PHE A 30 -20.74 -1.84 -1.96
CA PHE A 30 -20.93 -0.37 -1.98
C PHE A 30 -21.42 0.29 -0.67
N PRO A 31 -20.86 -0.03 0.51
CA PRO A 31 -21.15 0.76 1.71
C PRO A 31 -20.51 2.15 1.60
N THR A 32 -21.26 3.19 1.98
CA THR A 32 -20.75 4.55 2.11
C THR A 32 -20.96 5.03 3.54
N SER A 33 -19.87 5.31 4.27
CA SER A 33 -19.95 5.81 5.65
C SER A 33 -18.68 6.49 6.12
N THR A 34 -18.67 7.08 7.32
CA THR A 34 -17.41 7.57 7.90
C THR A 34 -16.47 6.42 8.25
N ASN A 35 -17.00 5.34 8.84
CA ASN A 35 -16.21 4.16 9.20
C ASN A 35 -16.86 2.87 8.68
N VAL A 36 -16.09 2.05 7.97
CA VAL A 36 -16.53 0.71 7.53
C VAL A 36 -15.62 -0.35 8.15
N VAL A 37 -16.25 -1.35 8.76
CA VAL A 37 -15.57 -2.54 9.27
C VAL A 37 -16.11 -3.77 8.53
N ASN A 38 -15.19 -4.56 7.98
CA ASN A 38 -15.47 -5.77 7.20
C ASN A 38 -16.39 -5.49 6.01
N SER A 39 -15.79 -5.26 4.85
CA SER A 39 -16.55 -5.23 3.60
C SER A 39 -15.84 -5.90 2.46
N THR A 40 -16.62 -6.48 1.56
CA THR A 40 -16.05 -7.23 0.45
C THR A 40 -15.74 -6.36 -0.77
N VAL A 41 -16.67 -5.54 -1.25
CA VAL A 41 -16.54 -4.89 -2.56
C VAL A 41 -16.84 -3.39 -2.53
N LEU A 42 -15.89 -2.59 -3.03
CA LEU A 42 -16.04 -1.16 -3.32
C LEU A 42 -16.59 -0.31 -2.16
N PRO A 43 -16.06 -0.46 -0.92
CA PRO A 43 -16.45 0.41 0.18
C PRO A 43 -15.86 1.82 0.02
N THR A 44 -16.64 2.82 0.39
CA THR A 44 -16.21 4.22 0.41
C THR A 44 -16.31 4.76 1.83
N SER A 45 -15.20 5.22 2.40
CA SER A 45 -15.22 5.72 3.78
C SER A 45 -14.10 6.70 4.13
N THR A 46 -14.14 7.31 5.32
CA THR A 46 -12.96 8.01 5.85
C THR A 46 -11.97 6.98 6.37
N ASN A 47 -12.44 6.02 7.17
CA ASN A 47 -11.63 4.92 7.71
C ASN A 47 -12.23 3.57 7.31
N HIS A 48 -11.37 2.70 6.79
CA HIS A 48 -11.75 1.34 6.40
C HIS A 48 -10.89 0.32 7.13
N VAL A 49 -11.52 -0.69 7.72
CA VAL A 49 -10.85 -1.84 8.33
C VAL A 49 -11.35 -3.12 7.69
N ASN A 50 -10.41 -3.94 7.20
CA ASN A 50 -10.62 -5.23 6.55
C ASN A 50 -11.48 -5.12 5.27
N SER A 51 -10.83 -4.80 4.15
CA SER A 51 -11.44 -4.85 2.82
C SER A 51 -10.91 -6.02 2.00
N THR A 52 -11.76 -6.65 1.20
CA THR A 52 -11.29 -7.61 0.21
C THR A 52 -10.88 -6.92 -1.09
N ALA A 53 -11.74 -6.07 -1.66
CA ALA A 53 -11.54 -5.50 -2.99
C ALA A 53 -11.92 -4.02 -3.09
N ILE A 54 -10.95 -3.23 -3.57
CA ILE A 54 -11.09 -1.85 -4.04
C ILE A 54 -11.71 -0.91 -2.97
N PRO A 55 -11.20 -0.86 -1.73
CA PRO A 55 -11.61 0.19 -0.81
C PRO A 55 -11.07 1.55 -1.26
N SER A 56 -11.91 2.57 -1.13
CA SER A 56 -11.52 3.98 -1.26
C SER A 56 -11.74 4.68 0.08
N SER A 57 -10.66 5.14 0.70
CA SER A 57 -10.75 5.88 1.96
C SER A 57 -9.57 6.78 2.27
N THR A 58 -9.65 7.61 3.30
CA THR A 58 -8.47 8.35 3.81
C THR A 58 -7.47 7.42 4.47
N VAL A 59 -7.96 6.41 5.20
CA VAL A 59 -7.15 5.36 5.83
C VAL A 59 -7.73 3.98 5.53
N VAL A 60 -6.90 3.05 5.05
CA VAL A 60 -7.24 1.63 4.91
C VAL A 60 -6.33 0.80 5.80
N VAL A 61 -6.91 -0.04 6.64
CA VAL A 61 -6.19 -1.05 7.44
C VAL A 61 -6.62 -2.44 6.96
N ASN A 62 -5.64 -3.23 6.54
CA ASN A 62 -5.80 -4.58 5.98
C ASN A 62 -6.69 -4.58 4.72
N SER A 63 -6.06 -4.50 3.55
CA SER A 63 -6.77 -4.69 2.28
C SER A 63 -6.07 -5.66 1.37
N THR A 64 -6.83 -6.54 0.71
CA THR A 64 -6.23 -7.57 -0.14
C THR A 64 -5.90 -7.02 -1.51
N VAL A 65 -6.85 -6.37 -2.19
CA VAL A 65 -6.70 -6.01 -3.61
C VAL A 65 -7.10 -4.55 -3.88
N PHE A 66 -6.22 -3.83 -4.57
CA PHE A 66 -6.44 -2.48 -5.10
C PHE A 66 -6.96 -1.42 -4.10
N PRO A 67 -6.45 -1.32 -2.85
CA PRO A 67 -6.83 -0.19 -2.00
C PRO A 67 -6.30 1.12 -2.56
N THR A 68 -7.15 2.15 -2.51
CA THR A 68 -6.79 3.54 -2.80
C THR A 68 -6.99 4.39 -1.56
N SER A 69 -5.90 4.98 -1.05
CA SER A 69 -5.98 5.74 0.18
C SER A 69 -4.90 6.81 0.36
N THR A 70 -5.06 7.73 1.30
CA THR A 70 -3.92 8.55 1.74
C THR A 70 -2.93 7.68 2.50
N ALA A 71 -3.42 6.80 3.38
CA ALA A 71 -2.60 5.89 4.17
C ALA A 71 -3.14 4.46 4.09
N VAL A 72 -2.25 3.50 3.77
CA VAL A 72 -2.58 2.08 3.78
C VAL A 72 -1.65 1.34 4.75
N VAL A 73 -2.25 0.58 5.65
CA VAL A 73 -1.53 -0.32 6.57
C VAL A 73 -1.90 -1.75 6.19
N ASN A 74 -0.91 -2.53 5.77
CA ASN A 74 -1.01 -3.88 5.26
C ASN A 74 -1.88 -3.98 4.01
N ALA A 75 -1.23 -4.10 2.85
CA ALA A 75 -1.92 -4.48 1.63
C ALA A 75 -1.14 -5.47 0.78
N THR A 76 -1.89 -6.33 0.10
CA THR A 76 -1.28 -7.46 -0.60
C THR A 76 -0.97 -7.12 -2.06
N ILE A 77 -1.97 -6.63 -2.80
CA ILE A 77 -1.93 -6.55 -4.26
C ILE A 77 -2.34 -5.16 -4.73
N PHE A 78 -1.44 -4.49 -5.47
CA PHE A 78 -1.68 -3.20 -6.14
C PHE A 78 -2.25 -2.07 -5.24
N PRO A 79 -1.77 -1.87 -3.99
CA PRO A 79 -2.15 -0.68 -3.23
C PRO A 79 -1.60 0.60 -3.89
N THR A 80 -2.42 1.65 -3.84
CA THR A 80 -2.04 3.00 -4.25
C THR A 80 -2.29 3.96 -3.09
N SER A 81 -1.24 4.65 -2.65
CA SER A 81 -1.37 5.57 -1.52
C SER A 81 -0.36 6.70 -1.46
N THR A 82 -0.56 7.70 -0.61
CA THR A 82 0.54 8.62 -0.26
C THR A 82 1.57 7.92 0.61
N ASN A 83 1.10 7.21 1.65
CA ASN A 83 1.94 6.47 2.58
C ASN A 83 1.50 5.01 2.67
N HIS A 84 2.47 4.10 2.62
CA HIS A 84 2.23 2.67 2.70
C HIS A 84 3.09 2.01 3.78
N VAL A 85 2.45 1.22 4.66
CA VAL A 85 3.14 0.42 5.67
C VAL A 85 2.83 -1.06 5.39
N ASN A 86 3.84 -1.81 4.97
CA ASN A 86 3.83 -3.24 4.61
C ASN A 86 3.04 -3.58 3.33
N SER A 87 3.75 -3.72 2.20
CA SER A 87 3.20 -4.26 0.94
C SER A 87 3.86 -5.58 0.56
N THR A 88 3.12 -6.51 -0.06
CA THR A 88 3.73 -7.76 -0.54
C THR A 88 3.93 -7.79 -2.05
N GLY A 89 2.97 -7.27 -2.82
CA GLY A 89 3.06 -7.21 -4.28
C GLY A 89 3.38 -5.80 -4.77
N PHE A 90 3.11 -5.58 -6.06
CA PHE A 90 3.23 -4.26 -6.69
C PHE A 90 2.51 -3.20 -5.86
N SER A 91 3.20 -2.14 -5.47
CA SER A 91 2.62 -1.04 -4.70
C SER A 91 3.14 0.29 -5.20
N THR A 92 2.28 1.29 -5.27
CA THR A 92 2.65 2.64 -5.68
C THR A 92 2.39 3.60 -4.53
N SER A 93 3.43 4.32 -4.08
CA SER A 93 3.26 5.31 -3.03
C SER A 93 4.24 6.47 -3.10
N THR A 94 4.04 7.56 -2.36
CA THR A 94 5.11 8.54 -2.16
C THR A 94 6.16 7.94 -1.23
N GLU A 95 5.70 7.36 -0.11
CA GLU A 95 6.54 6.73 0.90
C GLU A 95 6.10 5.27 1.13
N VAL A 96 7.06 4.35 1.14
CA VAL A 96 6.80 2.94 1.49
C VAL A 96 7.74 2.49 2.60
N MET A 97 7.16 1.99 3.68
CA MET A 97 7.86 1.24 4.72
C MET A 97 7.54 -0.25 4.59
N ASN A 98 8.58 -1.04 4.34
CA ASN A 98 8.55 -2.48 4.11
C ASN A 98 7.74 -2.89 2.88
N SER A 99 8.44 -3.40 1.86
CA SER A 99 7.80 -4.08 0.75
C SER A 99 8.58 -5.28 0.25
N THR A 100 7.86 -6.31 -0.17
CA THR A 100 8.49 -7.53 -0.65
C THR A 100 8.81 -7.47 -2.14
N VAL A 101 7.86 -7.06 -3.00
CA VAL A 101 7.97 -7.27 -4.45
C VAL A 101 7.47 -6.08 -5.27
N PHE A 102 8.35 -5.53 -6.12
CA PHE A 102 8.05 -4.45 -7.09
C PHE A 102 7.37 -3.18 -6.51
N PRO A 103 7.86 -2.59 -5.41
CA PRO A 103 7.36 -1.30 -4.98
C PRO A 103 7.89 -0.17 -5.86
N THR A 104 7.05 0.82 -6.12
CA THR A 104 7.41 2.09 -6.74
C THR A 104 7.10 3.24 -5.80
N SER A 105 8.10 4.07 -5.48
CA SER A 105 7.88 5.22 -4.61
C SER A 105 8.85 6.37 -4.79
N THR A 106 8.62 7.53 -4.15
CA THR A 106 9.66 8.56 -4.03
C THR A 106 10.74 8.13 -3.05
N ASP A 107 10.32 7.63 -1.89
CA ASP A 107 11.20 7.11 -0.86
C ASP A 107 10.77 5.70 -0.44
N HIS A 108 11.76 4.84 -0.20
CA HIS A 108 11.53 3.45 0.20
C HIS A 108 12.45 3.03 1.35
N ILE A 109 11.87 2.47 2.41
CA ILE A 109 12.61 1.88 3.53
C ILE A 109 12.29 0.38 3.61
N ASN A 110 13.33 -0.45 3.55
CA ASN A 110 13.30 -1.91 3.57
C ASN A 110 12.53 -2.52 2.40
N SER A 111 13.27 -2.98 1.40
CA SER A 111 12.71 -3.64 0.23
C SER A 111 13.46 -4.92 -0.10
N THR A 112 12.72 -5.95 -0.48
CA THR A 112 13.35 -7.24 -0.82
C THR A 112 13.69 -7.31 -2.31
N LEU A 113 12.68 -7.23 -3.17
CA LEU A 113 12.80 -7.48 -4.61
C LEU A 113 12.36 -6.27 -5.43
N PHE A 114 13.27 -5.76 -6.26
CA PHE A 114 13.00 -4.81 -7.33
C PHE A 114 12.31 -3.49 -6.92
N PRO A 115 12.70 -2.80 -5.82
CA PRO A 115 12.25 -1.44 -5.60
C PRO A 115 12.70 -0.49 -6.71
N THR A 116 11.80 0.41 -7.10
CA THR A 116 12.10 1.55 -7.95
C THR A 116 11.76 2.83 -7.20
N SER A 117 12.74 3.70 -6.98
CA SER A 117 12.50 4.90 -6.18
C SER A 117 13.47 6.05 -6.44
N THR A 118 13.20 7.25 -5.93
CA THR A 118 14.24 8.28 -5.86
C THR A 118 15.29 7.87 -4.82
N THR A 119 14.85 7.44 -3.63
CA THR A 119 15.73 6.92 -2.59
C THR A 119 15.30 5.53 -2.12
N VAL A 120 16.28 4.63 -1.96
CA VAL A 120 16.07 3.31 -1.35
C VAL A 120 17.03 3.15 -0.18
N VAL A 121 16.49 2.86 0.99
CA VAL A 121 17.23 2.48 2.20
C VAL A 121 16.95 1.02 2.49
N ASN A 122 18.00 0.21 2.58
CA ASN A 122 17.96 -1.23 2.78
C ASN A 122 17.26 -1.98 1.63
N SER A 123 18.05 -2.47 0.67
CA SER A 123 17.57 -3.36 -0.39
C SER A 123 18.30 -4.70 -0.40
N THR A 124 17.58 -5.78 -0.69
CA THR A 124 18.18 -7.12 -0.69
C THR A 124 18.70 -7.54 -2.06
N ILE A 125 17.90 -7.47 -3.13
CA ILE A 125 18.23 -8.18 -4.39
C ILE A 125 18.62 -7.30 -5.57
N VAL A 126 17.73 -6.45 -6.06
CA VAL A 126 18.00 -5.53 -7.18
C VAL A 126 17.21 -4.29 -6.86
N SER A 127 17.83 -3.12 -6.86
CA SER A 127 17.15 -1.85 -6.61
C SER A 127 17.57 -0.80 -7.62
N THR A 128 16.61 -0.01 -8.11
CA THR A 128 16.86 1.06 -9.08
C THR A 128 16.46 2.41 -8.48
N SER A 129 17.45 3.27 -8.22
CA SER A 129 17.19 4.58 -7.61
C SER A 129 18.19 5.67 -7.95
N THR A 130 17.91 6.92 -7.60
CA THR A 130 18.94 7.97 -7.66
C THR A 130 19.97 7.84 -6.53
N VAL A 131 19.51 7.37 -5.36
CA VAL A 131 20.35 7.06 -4.19
C VAL A 131 19.93 5.70 -3.64
N VAL A 132 20.91 4.83 -3.39
CA VAL A 132 20.72 3.57 -2.64
C VAL A 132 21.64 3.55 -1.43
N VAL A 133 21.08 3.27 -0.26
CA VAL A 133 21.81 3.11 1.01
C VAL A 133 21.59 1.69 1.52
N ASN A 134 22.67 0.98 1.84
CA ASN A 134 22.68 -0.41 2.31
C ASN A 134 21.99 -1.36 1.33
N SER A 135 22.73 -1.83 0.33
CA SER A 135 22.24 -2.84 -0.61
C SER A 135 23.01 -4.14 -0.49
N THR A 136 22.30 -5.26 -0.53
CA THR A 136 22.96 -6.57 -0.48
C THR A 136 23.41 -7.01 -1.87
N ALA A 137 22.62 -6.78 -2.91
CA ALA A 137 22.97 -7.17 -4.26
C ALA A 137 22.44 -6.19 -5.32
N PHE A 138 23.22 -6.04 -6.39
CA PHE A 138 22.86 -5.41 -7.67
C PHE A 138 22.11 -4.06 -7.57
N PRO A 139 22.56 -3.07 -6.77
CA PRO A 139 21.97 -1.75 -6.83
C PRO A 139 22.38 -1.02 -8.11
N THR A 140 21.39 -0.47 -8.83
CA THR A 140 21.61 0.45 -9.95
C THR A 140 21.26 1.86 -9.52
N SER A 141 22.24 2.77 -9.49
CA SER A 141 22.01 4.11 -8.97
C SER A 141 22.99 5.18 -9.46
N ILE A 142 22.70 6.46 -9.22
CA ILE A 142 23.73 7.51 -9.32
C ILE A 142 24.71 7.35 -8.16
N THR A 143 24.18 7.21 -6.93
CA THR A 143 24.98 7.07 -5.71
C THR A 143 24.59 5.82 -4.95
N VAL A 144 25.58 4.99 -4.61
CA VAL A 144 25.41 3.82 -3.73
C VAL A 144 26.28 4.00 -2.49
N VAL A 145 25.67 3.89 -1.31
CA VAL A 145 26.36 3.90 -0.01
C VAL A 145 26.17 2.54 0.65
N ASN A 146 27.26 1.86 1.00
CA ASN A 146 27.27 0.51 1.57
C ASN A 146 26.59 -0.51 0.63
N SER A 147 27.40 -1.20 -0.17
CA SER A 147 26.92 -2.34 -0.98
C SER A 147 27.83 -3.56 -0.82
N THR A 148 27.25 -4.76 -0.81
CA THR A 148 28.03 -6.00 -0.69
C THR A 148 28.33 -6.70 -2.01
N VAL A 149 27.54 -6.46 -3.06
CA VAL A 149 27.66 -7.23 -4.30
C VAL A 149 27.26 -6.39 -5.52
N PHE A 150 28.18 -6.27 -6.50
CA PHE A 150 27.96 -5.75 -7.86
C PHE A 150 27.13 -4.46 -8.00
N PRO A 151 27.53 -3.31 -7.41
CA PRO A 151 26.87 -2.04 -7.67
C PRO A 151 27.14 -1.54 -9.09
N THR A 152 26.11 -1.00 -9.75
CA THR A 152 26.21 -0.25 -10.99
C THR A 152 25.89 1.21 -10.71
N SER A 153 26.91 2.05 -10.52
CA SER A 153 26.70 3.47 -10.23
C SER A 153 27.81 4.40 -10.67
N ILE A 154 27.52 5.70 -10.66
CA ILE A 154 28.49 6.77 -10.90
C ILE A 154 29.39 6.93 -9.66
N ASN A 155 28.80 6.87 -8.47
CA ASN A 155 29.51 6.98 -7.19
C ASN A 155 29.19 5.77 -6.28
N VAL A 156 30.23 5.14 -5.75
CA VAL A 156 30.14 4.04 -4.77
C VAL A 156 30.95 4.40 -3.54
N ILE A 157 30.30 4.44 -2.38
CA ILE A 157 30.91 4.69 -1.07
C ILE A 157 30.76 3.41 -0.25
N ASN A 158 31.87 2.84 0.21
CA ASN A 158 31.96 1.59 0.96
C ASN A 158 31.31 0.40 0.20
N TYR A 159 32.14 -0.36 -0.50
CA TYR A 159 31.69 -1.61 -1.12
C TYR A 159 32.57 -2.77 -0.69
N THR A 160 31.94 -3.92 -0.53
CA THR A 160 32.62 -5.21 -0.41
C THR A 160 32.27 -6.02 -1.66
N VAL A 161 33.11 -6.97 -2.04
CA VAL A 161 32.76 -8.01 -3.02
C VAL A 161 32.99 -9.34 -2.31
N LEU A 162 31.94 -10.14 -2.13
CA LEU A 162 32.09 -11.51 -1.64
C LEU A 162 32.68 -12.35 -2.78
N GLY A 163 33.95 -12.74 -2.63
CA GLY A 163 34.67 -13.58 -3.59
C GLY A 163 34.04 -14.96 -3.72
N PHE A 164 33.92 -15.43 -4.96
CA PHE A 164 33.67 -16.84 -5.26
C PHE A 164 34.95 -17.67 -5.07
#